data_AF-A0A260SM38-F1
#
_entry.id   AF-A0A260SM38-F1
#
_cell.length_a   1.000
_cell.length_b   1.000
_cell.length_c   1.000
_cell.angle_alpha   90.00
_cell.angle_beta   90.00
_cell.angle_gamma   90.00
#
_symmetry.space_group_name_H-M   'P 1'
#
loop_
_entity.id
_entity.type
_entity.pdbx_description
1 polymer ?
#
loop_
_entity_poly.entity_id
_entity_poly.type
_entity_poly.pdbx_seq_one_letter_code
_entity_poly.pdbx_strand_id
1 'polypeptide(L)'
;MARPERMKSALAGSSPVDPPENSRQPHDSVSSAETGAQPSPDNAKQKRSYYLYQSTVDDLLNAAEALSATPGAPRGPSDLVNAAIEDYLELLRNRFNDGVPFPQRTGPLARGPRIR
;
A
#
# COMPACT_ATOMS: atom_id res chain seq x y z
N MET A 1 51.31 -1.33 -0.16
CA MET A 1 50.58 -2.38 -0.90
C MET A 1 49.58 -1.70 -1.81
N ALA A 2 49.61 -2.04 -3.10
CA ALA A 2 48.93 -1.32 -4.18
C ALA A 2 47.43 -1.69 -4.29
N ARG A 3 46.62 -0.71 -4.68
CA ARG A 3 45.18 -0.80 -4.95
C ARG A 3 44.94 -1.34 -6.37
N PRO A 4 44.07 -2.33 -6.60
CA PRO A 4 43.62 -2.65 -7.95
C PRO A 4 42.36 -1.85 -8.32
N GLU A 5 42.41 -1.19 -9.49
CA GLU A 5 41.27 -0.55 -10.16
C GLU A 5 40.48 -1.54 -11.06
N ARG A 6 39.25 -1.13 -11.41
CA ARG A 6 38.24 -1.81 -12.24
C ARG A 6 38.73 -2.19 -13.64
N MET A 7 38.22 -3.30 -14.18
CA MET A 7 38.09 -3.52 -15.63
C MET A 7 36.62 -3.58 -16.05
N LYS A 8 36.30 -2.78 -17.07
CA LYS A 8 35.05 -2.78 -17.83
C LYS A 8 35.17 -3.80 -18.95
N SER A 9 34.16 -4.63 -19.16
CA SER A 9 34.01 -5.42 -20.38
C SER A 9 32.76 -4.94 -21.11
N ALA A 10 32.99 -4.35 -22.28
CA ALA A 10 31.98 -4.03 -23.28
C ALA A 10 31.89 -5.17 -24.31
N LEU A 11 30.95 -5.01 -25.26
CA LEU A 11 30.89 -5.63 -26.59
C LEU A 11 30.07 -6.94 -26.67
N ALA A 12 29.16 -7.18 -27.61
CA ALA A 12 28.39 -6.39 -28.57
C ALA A 12 27.42 -7.36 -29.29
N GLY A 13 26.39 -6.79 -29.90
CA GLY A 13 25.75 -7.33 -31.11
C GLY A 13 24.48 -8.15 -30.86
N SER A 14 23.41 -8.05 -31.64
CA SER A 14 23.06 -7.20 -32.77
C SER A 14 21.54 -7.36 -32.95
N SER A 15 20.79 -6.28 -33.24
CA SER A 15 19.45 -6.39 -33.82
C SER A 15 19.52 -6.96 -35.25
N PRO A 16 18.42 -7.55 -35.74
CA PRO A 16 17.75 -6.92 -36.87
C PRO A 16 16.22 -6.87 -36.76
N VAL A 17 15.70 -5.78 -37.32
CA VAL A 17 14.32 -5.42 -37.70
C VAL A 17 14.16 -5.86 -39.18
N ASP A 18 13.07 -6.49 -39.66
CA ASP A 18 11.82 -5.93 -40.28
C ASP A 18 11.08 -7.07 -41.10
N PRO A 19 9.90 -6.92 -41.80
CA PRO A 19 8.51 -6.79 -41.32
C PRO A 19 7.49 -7.70 -42.15
N PRO A 20 6.25 -7.29 -42.54
CA PRO A 20 4.95 -7.88 -42.14
C PRO A 20 4.22 -8.69 -43.24
N GLU A 21 3.17 -9.47 -42.89
CA GLU A 21 2.13 -9.82 -43.86
C GLU A 21 0.71 -9.74 -43.27
N ASN A 22 -0.10 -8.99 -44.01
CA ASN A 22 -1.48 -8.61 -43.79
C ASN A 22 -2.40 -9.71 -44.34
N SER A 23 -3.55 -9.98 -43.69
CA SER A 23 -4.88 -10.19 -44.33
C SER A 23 -5.82 -11.06 -43.50
N ARG A 24 -6.87 -10.41 -42.93
CA ARG A 24 -8.31 -10.80 -42.88
C ARG A 24 -8.99 -10.56 -41.51
N GLN A 25 -9.70 -9.42 -41.44
CA GLN A 25 -10.90 -9.15 -40.61
C GLN A 25 -12.06 -10.13 -40.94
N PRO A 26 -13.25 -10.04 -40.30
CA PRO A 26 -13.62 -9.66 -38.91
C PRO A 26 -14.59 -10.70 -38.28
N HIS A 27 -14.96 -10.58 -36.99
CA HIS A 27 -16.37 -10.60 -36.54
C HIS A 27 -16.49 -10.46 -35.02
N ASP A 28 -17.48 -9.63 -34.65
CA ASP A 28 -17.95 -9.28 -33.32
C ASP A 28 -18.13 -10.46 -32.36
N SER A 29 -17.74 -10.25 -31.10
CA SER A 29 -18.44 -10.80 -29.93
C SER A 29 -18.11 -9.95 -28.69
N VAL A 30 -18.90 -8.89 -28.57
CA VAL A 30 -19.46 -8.30 -27.35
C VAL A 30 -18.69 -8.59 -26.05
N SER A 31 -18.02 -7.55 -25.56
CA SER A 31 -17.63 -7.40 -24.17
C SER A 31 -18.78 -7.75 -23.23
N SER A 32 -18.66 -8.87 -22.52
CA SER A 32 -19.37 -9.09 -21.28
C SER A 32 -18.40 -8.78 -20.15
N ALA A 33 -18.75 -7.72 -19.43
CA ALA A 33 -18.01 -7.14 -18.33
C ALA A 33 -17.39 -8.20 -17.42
N GLU A 34 -16.11 -7.98 -17.09
CA GLU A 34 -15.49 -8.49 -15.87
C GLU A 34 -16.48 -8.30 -14.72
N THR A 35 -17.12 -9.40 -14.33
CA THR A 35 -17.77 -9.48 -13.04
C THR A 35 -16.62 -9.38 -12.05
N GLY A 36 -16.41 -8.16 -11.55
CA GLY A 36 -15.36 -7.82 -10.63
C GLY A 36 -15.30 -8.88 -9.57
N ALA A 37 -14.20 -9.64 -9.59
CA ALA A 37 -13.84 -10.48 -8.47
C ALA A 37 -13.87 -9.56 -7.26
N GLN A 38 -14.86 -9.76 -6.39
CA GLN A 38 -14.77 -9.23 -5.04
C GLN A 38 -13.39 -9.62 -4.55
N PRO A 39 -12.51 -8.68 -4.18
CA PRO A 39 -11.29 -9.08 -3.49
C PRO A 39 -11.78 -9.80 -2.23
N SER A 40 -11.56 -11.12 -2.20
CA SER A 40 -11.54 -11.89 -0.95
C SER A 40 -10.82 -11.05 0.10
N PRO A 41 -11.25 -11.06 1.37
CA PRO A 41 -10.58 -10.29 2.41
C PRO A 41 -9.11 -10.68 2.38
N ASP A 42 -8.31 -9.76 1.87
CA ASP A 42 -6.88 -9.94 1.70
C ASP A 42 -6.31 -9.89 3.12
N ASN A 43 -6.35 -11.02 3.81
CA ASN A 43 -5.79 -11.22 5.16
C ASN A 43 -4.25 -11.11 5.15
N ALA A 44 -3.66 -10.70 4.03
CA ALA A 44 -2.26 -10.40 3.89
C ALA A 44 -1.91 -9.15 4.72
N LYS A 45 -1.11 -9.36 5.77
CA LYS A 45 -0.52 -8.26 6.55
C LYS A 45 0.34 -7.39 5.63
N GLN A 46 -0.05 -6.12 5.47
CA GLN A 46 0.75 -5.16 4.71
C GLN A 46 1.63 -4.32 5.65
N LYS A 47 2.95 -4.37 5.45
CA LYS A 47 3.88 -3.48 6.17
C LYS A 47 3.78 -2.06 5.61
N ARG A 48 3.47 -1.09 6.48
CA ARG A 48 3.51 0.35 6.19
C ARG A 48 4.25 1.07 7.31
N SER A 49 4.95 2.16 6.96
CA SER A 49 5.63 3.04 7.91
C SER A 49 5.01 4.42 7.84
N TYR A 50 4.73 5.02 8.99
CA TYR A 50 4.21 6.37 9.14
C TYR A 50 5.15 7.18 10.04
N TYR A 51 5.19 8.48 9.83
CA TYR A 51 5.91 9.39 10.72
C TYR A 51 4.96 9.87 11.81
N LEU A 52 5.43 9.83 13.05
CA LEU A 52 4.76 10.40 14.22
C LEU A 52 5.66 11.46 14.84
N TYR A 53 5.08 12.39 15.59
CA TYR A 53 5.86 13.31 16.40
C TYR A 53 6.59 12.56 17.51
N GLN A 54 7.77 13.05 17.88
CA GLN A 54 8.58 12.42 18.92
C GLN A 54 7.80 12.26 20.24
N SER A 55 7.11 13.31 20.69
CA SER A 55 6.28 13.25 21.90
C SER A 55 5.22 12.16 21.84
N THR A 56 4.56 12.00 20.68
CA THR A 56 3.57 10.94 20.46
C THR A 56 4.20 9.55 20.53
N VAL A 57 5.43 9.39 20.05
CA VAL A 57 6.16 8.11 20.15
C VAL A 57 6.49 7.81 21.60
N ASP A 58 6.97 8.78 22.36
CA ASP A 58 7.31 8.60 23.77
C ASP A 58 6.07 8.20 24.59
N ASP A 59 4.94 8.90 24.40
CA ASP A 59 3.67 8.56 25.05
C ASP A 59 3.17 7.17 24.68
N LEU A 60 3.29 6.78 23.40
CA LEU A 60 2.93 5.46 22.91
C LEU A 60 3.74 4.35 23.58
N LEU A 61 5.06 4.55 23.74
CA LEU A 61 5.93 3.58 24.39
C LEU A 61 5.60 3.44 25.88
N ASN A 62 5.36 4.56 26.57
CA ASN A 62 4.92 4.56 27.97
C ASN A 62 3.58 3.83 28.15
N ALA A 63 2.62 4.07 27.24
CA ALA A 63 1.32 3.40 27.27
C ALA A 63 1.47 1.88 27.03
N ALA A 64 2.31 1.47 26.07
CA ALA A 64 2.59 0.07 25.81
C ALA A 64 3.19 -0.63 27.04
N GLU A 65 4.12 0.03 27.73
CA GLU A 65 4.72 -0.50 28.96
C GLU A 65 3.68 -0.66 30.07
N ALA A 66 2.87 0.38 30.32
CA ALA A 66 1.83 0.37 31.34
C ALA A 66 0.75 -0.70 31.09
N LEU A 67 0.41 -0.96 29.83
CA LEU A 67 -0.63 -1.91 29.44
C LEU A 67 -0.14 -3.34 29.26
N SER A 68 1.18 -3.58 29.25
CA SER A 68 1.81 -4.87 28.95
C SER A 68 1.29 -6.03 29.83
N ALA A 69 0.95 -5.75 31.09
CA ALA A 69 0.43 -6.72 32.04
C ALA A 69 -1.10 -6.81 32.09
N THR A 70 -1.81 -5.96 31.35
CA THR A 70 -3.28 -5.88 31.38
C THR A 70 -3.89 -6.94 30.46
N PRO A 71 -4.65 -7.92 30.98
CA PRO A 71 -5.30 -8.92 30.15
C PRO A 71 -6.30 -8.28 29.19
N GLY A 72 -6.18 -8.60 27.90
CA GLY A 72 -7.06 -8.07 26.85
C GLY A 72 -6.65 -6.71 26.28
N ALA A 73 -5.63 -6.04 26.85
CA ALA A 73 -5.09 -4.82 26.27
C ALA A 73 -4.14 -5.10 25.08
N PRO A 74 -3.94 -4.14 24.17
CA PRO A 74 -2.93 -4.22 23.12
C PRO A 74 -1.53 -4.44 23.72
N ARG A 75 -0.79 -5.42 23.19
CA ARG A 75 0.44 -5.93 23.84
C ARG A 75 1.71 -5.18 23.48
N GLY A 76 1.64 -4.17 22.62
CA GLY A 76 2.79 -3.39 22.23
C GLY A 76 2.45 -2.18 21.36
N PRO A 77 3.47 -1.39 20.98
CA PRO A 77 3.27 -0.15 20.24
C PRO A 77 2.54 -0.34 18.92
N SER A 78 2.87 -1.40 18.17
CA SER A 78 2.21 -1.71 16.89
C SER A 78 0.73 -2.04 17.06
N ASP A 79 0.37 -2.81 18.10
CA ASP A 79 -1.02 -3.18 18.35
C ASP A 79 -1.83 -1.97 18.81
N LEU A 80 -1.23 -1.10 19.64
CA LEU A 80 -1.84 0.17 20.05
C LEU A 80 -2.10 1.08 18.86
N VAL A 81 -1.14 1.22 17.94
CA VAL A 81 -1.31 2.04 16.73
C VAL A 81 -2.40 1.45 15.84
N ASN A 82 -2.46 0.13 15.67
CA ASN A 82 -3.53 -0.52 14.90
C ASN A 82 -4.90 -0.26 15.52
N ALA A 83 -5.07 -0.50 16.82
CA ALA A 83 -6.33 -0.26 17.53
C ALA A 83 -6.77 1.21 17.41
N ALA A 84 -5.85 2.16 17.65
CA ALA A 84 -6.14 3.59 17.53
C ALA A 84 -6.57 4.01 16.10
N ILE A 85 -5.98 3.40 15.07
CA ILE A 85 -6.37 3.65 13.68
C ILE A 85 -7.75 3.04 13.39
N GLU A 86 -8.02 1.82 13.85
CA GLU A 86 -9.31 1.15 13.66
C GLU A 86 -10.45 1.94 14.31
N ASP A 87 -10.29 2.34 15.57
CA ASP A 87 -11.25 3.15 16.33
C ASP A 87 -11.52 4.48 15.62
N TYR A 88 -10.46 5.16 15.15
CA TYR A 88 -10.62 6.44 14.47
C TYR A 88 -11.29 6.28 13.10
N LEU A 89 -10.99 5.21 12.36
CA LEU A 89 -11.67 4.92 11.09
C LEU A 89 -13.15 4.62 11.28
N GLU A 90 -13.52 3.91 12.35
CA GLU A 90 -14.92 3.68 12.70
C GLU A 90 -15.65 5.00 13.00
N LEU A 91 -15.03 5.87 13.81
CA LEU A 91 -15.56 7.22 14.07
C LEU A 91 -15.76 8.00 12.77
N LEU A 92 -14.77 7.96 11.85
CA LEU A 92 -14.86 8.66 10.58
C LEU A 92 -15.95 8.09 9.67
N ARG A 93 -16.15 6.77 9.62
CA ARG A 93 -17.24 6.14 8.86
C ARG A 93 -18.60 6.59 9.37
N ASN A 94 -18.79 6.56 10.69
CA ASN A 94 -20.03 6.98 11.33
C ASN A 94 -20.32 8.47 11.10
N ARG A 95 -19.27 9.30 11.08
CA ARG A 95 -19.42 10.76 10.95
C ARG A 95 -19.55 11.26 9.51
N PHE A 96 -18.87 10.61 8.56
CA PHE A 96 -18.70 11.14 7.21
C PHE A 96 -19.17 10.19 6.11
N ASN A 97 -19.68 9.01 6.45
CA ASN A 97 -20.09 8.01 5.47
C ASN A 97 -21.26 7.14 5.97
N ASP A 98 -22.13 7.68 6.82
CA ASP A 98 -23.34 7.03 7.34
C ASP A 98 -23.12 5.63 7.95
N GLY A 99 -21.93 5.42 8.55
CA GLY A 99 -21.53 4.13 9.11
C GLY A 99 -21.14 3.07 8.07
N VAL A 100 -21.20 3.40 6.78
CA VAL A 100 -20.78 2.53 5.68
C VAL A 100 -19.25 2.59 5.52
N PRO A 101 -18.57 1.51 5.08
CA PRO A 101 -17.14 1.56 4.75
C PRO A 101 -16.82 2.56 3.63
N PHE A 102 -15.66 3.22 3.73
CA PHE A 102 -15.17 4.10 2.68
C PHE A 102 -14.90 3.33 1.37
N PRO A 103 -15.16 3.94 0.20
CA PRO A 103 -14.94 3.28 -1.09
C PRO A 103 -13.47 2.94 -1.31
N GLN A 104 -13.22 1.80 -1.97
CA GLN A 104 -11.87 1.38 -2.30
C GLN A 104 -11.22 2.37 -3.29
N ARG A 105 -9.97 2.74 -3.03
CA ARG A 105 -9.24 3.65 -3.90
C ARG A 105 -8.89 2.95 -5.22
N THR A 106 -9.23 3.57 -6.35
CA THR A 106 -9.01 3.06 -7.71
C THR A 106 -7.63 3.41 -8.30
N GLY A 107 -6.76 4.10 -7.55
CA GLY A 107 -5.47 4.59 -8.04
C GLY A 107 -4.51 5.04 -6.93
N PRO A 108 -3.41 5.74 -7.25
CA PRO A 108 -2.51 6.31 -6.26
C PRO A 108 -3.21 7.36 -5.39
N LEU A 109 -2.70 7.59 -4.17
CA LEU A 109 -3.26 8.60 -3.28
C LEU A 109 -3.06 9.99 -3.91
N ALA A 110 -4.16 10.61 -4.36
CA ALA A 110 -4.14 11.99 -4.81
C ALA A 110 -3.74 12.88 -3.63
N ARG A 111 -2.65 13.63 -3.77
CA ARG A 111 -2.28 14.63 -2.77
C ARG A 111 -3.23 15.82 -2.96
N GLY A 112 -4.04 16.08 -1.94
CA GLY A 112 -4.87 17.27 -1.90
C GLY A 112 -4.04 18.58 -1.96
N PRO A 113 -4.69 19.73 -2.12
CA PRO A 113 -4.02 21.02 -2.10
C PRO A 113 -3.19 21.15 -0.82
N ARG A 114 -1.88 21.40 -0.97
CA ARG A 114 -1.04 21.76 0.16
C ARG A 114 -1.37 23.19 0.54
N ILE A 115 -2.19 23.36 1.57
CA ILE A 115 -2.38 24.67 2.21
C ILE A 115 -1.00 25.07 2.76
N ARG A 116 -0.48 26.21 2.29
CA ARG A 116 0.79 26.81 2.75
C ARG A 116 0.49 27.91 3.76
#